data_AF-A0A7V3I440-F1
#
_entry.id   AF-A0A7V3I440-F1
#
_cell.length_a   1.000
_cell.length_b   1.000
_cell.length_c   1.000
_cell.angle_alpha   90.00
_cell.angle_beta   90.00
_cell.angle_gamma   90.00
#
_symmetry.space_group_name_H-M   'P 1'
#
loop_
_entity.id
_entity.type
_entity.pdbx_description
1 polymer ?
#
loop_
_entity_poly.entity_id
_entity_poly.type
_entity_poly.pdbx_seq_one_letter_code
_entity_poly.pdbx_strand_id
1 'polypeptide(L)'
;VPGTAWEDIYYRAVELARKGGYAETFMGLAPEKVAFVGHGVGLELDEPPYLAPDMEFKLEVGMVVAVEPKVALPGVGVVGIEDTYVVRKDAAERITNADRSIIAV
;
A
#
# COMPACT_ATOMS: atom_id res chain seq x y z
N VAL A 1 1.58 -10.40 -7.03
CA VAL A 1 1.07 -11.61 -7.75
C VAL A 1 1.81 -12.81 -7.16
N PRO A 2 1.33 -14.07 -7.19
CA PRO A 2 1.96 -15.13 -6.40
C PRO A 2 3.48 -15.24 -6.59
N GLY A 3 4.21 -15.40 -5.49
CA GLY A 3 5.67 -15.46 -5.46
C GLY A 3 6.39 -14.10 -5.41
N THR A 4 5.70 -12.97 -5.57
CA THR A 4 6.28 -11.63 -5.35
C THR A 4 6.63 -11.44 -3.86
N ALA A 5 7.79 -10.85 -3.54
CA ALA A 5 8.11 -10.49 -2.16
C ALA A 5 7.22 -9.33 -1.69
N TRP A 6 6.82 -9.31 -0.43
CA TRP A 6 6.04 -8.20 0.11
C TRP A 6 6.81 -6.87 0.06
N GLU A 7 8.12 -6.90 0.35
CA GLU A 7 8.99 -5.72 0.24
C GLU A 7 9.10 -5.18 -1.20
N ASP A 8 8.97 -6.02 -2.24
CA ASP A 8 9.05 -5.57 -3.64
C ASP A 8 7.93 -4.56 -3.95
N ILE A 9 6.76 -4.76 -3.36
CA ILE A 9 5.60 -3.87 -3.51
C ILE A 9 5.85 -2.55 -2.78
N TYR A 10 6.44 -2.62 -1.58
CA TYR A 10 6.86 -1.44 -0.83
C TYR A 10 7.85 -0.60 -1.64
N TYR A 11 8.94 -1.20 -2.11
CA TYR A 11 9.96 -0.49 -2.88
C TYR A 11 9.40 0.06 -4.20
N ARG A 12 8.47 -0.67 -4.83
CA ARG A 12 7.78 -0.17 -6.02
C ARG A 12 6.97 1.09 -5.72
N ALA A 13 6.25 1.14 -4.60
CA ALA A 13 5.49 2.31 -4.20
C ALA A 13 6.41 3.51 -3.89
N VAL A 14 7.52 3.28 -3.17
CA VAL A 14 8.55 4.30 -2.92
C VAL A 14 9.15 4.83 -4.22
N GLU A 15 9.47 3.95 -5.17
CA GLU A 15 10.02 4.34 -6.47
C GLU A 15 9.05 5.22 -7.26
N LEU A 16 7.75 4.87 -7.28
CA LEU A 16 6.71 5.65 -7.93
C LEU A 16 6.53 7.02 -7.27
N ALA A 17 6.49 7.08 -5.94
CA ALA A 17 6.41 8.34 -5.21
C ALA A 17 7.62 9.24 -5.50
N ARG A 18 8.83 8.66 -5.53
CA ARG A 18 10.05 9.39 -5.90
C ARG A 18 9.98 9.93 -7.32
N LYS A 19 9.55 9.12 -8.29
CA LYS A 19 9.36 9.55 -9.69
C LYS A 19 8.32 10.66 -9.82
N GLY A 20 7.31 10.68 -8.94
CA GLY A 20 6.30 11.72 -8.86
C GLY A 20 6.74 12.99 -8.12
N GLY A 21 7.96 13.04 -7.57
CA GLY A 21 8.45 14.19 -6.79
C GLY A 21 7.99 14.22 -5.33
N TYR A 22 7.44 13.12 -4.81
CA TYR A 22 6.86 13.03 -3.46
C TYR A 22 7.73 12.23 -2.48
N ALA A 23 9.00 11.98 -2.78
CA ALA A 23 9.87 11.11 -1.95
C ALA A 23 9.88 11.54 -0.46
N GLU A 24 10.00 12.84 -0.20
CA GLU A 24 10.07 13.39 1.15
C GLU A 24 8.74 13.29 1.91
N THR A 25 7.61 13.40 1.20
CA THR A 25 6.27 13.48 1.80
C THR A 25 5.45 12.20 1.68
N PHE A 26 5.99 11.17 1.02
CA PHE A 26 5.36 9.86 0.89
C PHE A 26 5.33 9.15 2.24
N MET A 27 4.18 8.60 2.61
CA MET A 27 3.91 7.97 3.91
C MET A 27 4.18 8.86 5.13
N GLY A 28 3.99 10.17 4.97
CA GLY A 28 4.06 11.15 6.07
C GLY A 28 5.23 12.12 5.96
N LEU A 29 5.33 12.99 6.96
CA LEU A 29 6.42 13.96 7.12
C LEU A 29 7.28 13.54 8.31
N ALA A 30 8.54 13.98 8.35
CA ALA A 30 9.35 13.79 9.54
C ALA A 30 8.83 14.65 10.71
N PRO A 31 8.86 14.15 11.96
CA PRO A 31 9.38 12.84 12.38
C PRO A 31 8.41 11.65 12.28
N GLU A 32 7.13 11.86 11.93
CA GLU A 32 6.07 10.83 11.96
C GLU A 32 6.00 9.93 10.71
N LYS A 33 6.99 10.00 9.82
CA LYS A 33 7.03 9.23 8.58
C LYS A 33 7.15 7.73 8.86
N VAL A 34 6.30 6.95 8.21
CA VAL A 34 6.26 5.48 8.37
C VAL A 34 6.88 4.75 7.17
N ALA A 35 7.39 3.55 7.42
CA ALA A 35 8.07 2.70 6.43
C ALA A 35 7.26 1.44 6.09
N PHE A 36 5.98 1.60 5.79
CA PHE A 36 5.12 0.55 5.23
C PHE A 36 4.12 1.18 4.26
N VAL A 37 3.51 0.40 3.39
CA VAL A 37 2.48 0.86 2.43
C VAL A 37 1.21 -0.01 2.42
N GLY A 38 1.09 -0.89 3.41
CA GLY A 38 -0.07 -1.75 3.61
C GLY A 38 0.27 -3.00 4.41
N HIS A 39 -0.71 -3.89 4.54
CA HIS A 39 -0.70 -5.01 5.48
C HIS A 39 -1.64 -6.13 5.03
N GLY A 40 -1.53 -7.31 5.65
CA GLY A 40 -2.56 -8.34 5.56
C GLY A 40 -3.84 -7.89 6.27
N VAL A 41 -4.99 -8.41 5.83
CA VAL A 41 -6.28 -8.14 6.47
C VAL A 41 -7.14 -9.40 6.48
N GLY A 42 -7.79 -9.67 7.61
CA GLY A 42 -8.56 -10.89 7.80
C GLY A 42 -9.48 -10.81 9.01
N LEU A 43 -9.15 -11.58 10.06
CA LEU A 43 -9.89 -11.45 11.33
C LEU A 43 -9.48 -10.19 12.08
N GLU A 44 -8.22 -9.80 11.93
CA GLU A 44 -7.69 -8.54 12.45
C GLU A 44 -7.70 -7.50 11.33
N LEU A 45 -7.84 -6.22 11.73
CA LEU A 45 -7.76 -5.11 10.79
C LEU A 45 -6.37 -5.08 10.13
N ASP A 46 -5.34 -5.15 10.98
CA ASP A 46 -3.94 -5.25 10.57
C ASP A 46 -3.39 -6.61 11.00
N GLU A 47 -3.13 -7.50 10.06
CA GLU A 47 -2.46 -8.78 10.31
C GLU A 47 -1.18 -8.90 9.48
N PRO A 48 -0.16 -9.63 9.98
CA PRO A 48 1.03 -9.90 9.20
C PRO A 48 0.71 -10.78 7.97
N PRO A 49 1.50 -10.69 6.88
CA PRO A 49 2.69 -9.84 6.71
C PRO A 49 2.39 -8.36 6.45
N TYR A 50 3.44 -7.53 6.42
CA TYR A 50 3.35 -6.08 6.16
C TYR A 50 4.11 -5.70 4.88
N LEU A 51 3.57 -4.78 4.08
CA LEU A 51 4.25 -4.24 2.89
C LEU A 51 5.28 -3.20 3.33
N ALA A 52 6.42 -3.68 3.82
CA ALA A 52 7.48 -2.89 4.46
C ALA A 52 8.88 -3.40 4.03
N PRO A 53 9.97 -2.64 4.31
CA PRO A 53 11.33 -3.15 4.18
C PRO A 53 11.55 -4.45 4.95
N ASP A 54 12.49 -5.26 4.48
CA ASP A 54 12.94 -6.50 5.12
C ASP A 54 11.84 -7.57 5.27
N MET A 55 10.73 -7.44 4.53
CA MET A 55 9.66 -8.44 4.44
C MET A 55 9.82 -9.30 3.18
N GLU A 56 10.76 -10.24 3.23
CA GLU A 56 11.05 -11.17 2.12
C GLU A 56 9.96 -12.21 1.86
N PHE A 57 8.97 -12.30 2.76
CA PHE A 57 7.83 -13.20 2.67
C PHE A 57 7.16 -13.09 1.29
N LYS A 58 6.67 -14.22 0.75
CA LYS A 58 6.10 -14.25 -0.61
C LYS A 58 4.59 -14.21 -0.58
N LEU A 59 3.98 -13.48 -1.51
CA LEU A 59 2.54 -13.55 -1.71
C LEU A 59 2.11 -14.95 -2.15
N GLU A 60 1.12 -15.52 -1.48
CA GLU A 60 0.52 -16.80 -1.82
C GLU A 60 -0.94 -16.63 -2.24
N VAL A 61 -1.45 -17.58 -3.03
CA VAL A 61 -2.85 -17.59 -3.46
C VAL A 61 -3.75 -17.68 -2.23
N GLY A 62 -4.74 -16.79 -2.16
CA GLY A 62 -5.69 -16.71 -1.05
C GLY A 62 -5.36 -15.65 -0.01
N MET A 63 -4.13 -15.08 -0.02
CA MET A 63 -3.81 -13.94 0.84
C MET A 63 -4.66 -12.73 0.50
N VAL A 64 -5.03 -11.97 1.52
CA VAL A 64 -5.78 -10.72 1.39
C VAL A 64 -4.91 -9.59 1.92
N VAL A 65 -4.75 -8.53 1.11
CA VAL A 65 -3.77 -7.47 1.35
C VAL A 65 -4.44 -6.12 1.16
N ALA A 66 -4.36 -5.26 2.17
CA ALA A 66 -4.66 -3.84 2.07
C ALA A 66 -3.41 -3.10 1.54
N VAL A 67 -3.59 -2.25 0.54
CA VAL A 67 -2.54 -1.41 -0.06
C VAL A 67 -2.98 0.03 0.04
N GLU A 68 -2.28 0.83 0.84
CA GLU A 68 -2.72 2.16 1.30
C GLU A 68 -1.62 3.26 1.20
N PRO A 69 -1.04 3.48 0.01
CA PRO A 69 -0.09 4.56 -0.19
C PRO A 69 -0.75 5.94 0.03
N LYS A 70 -0.03 6.83 0.70
CA LYS A 70 -0.45 8.21 0.98
C LYS A 70 0.70 9.21 0.82
N VAL A 71 0.35 10.44 0.48
CA VAL A 71 1.25 11.57 0.33
C VAL A 71 0.75 12.71 1.21
N ALA A 72 1.65 13.27 2.03
CA ALA A 72 1.40 14.50 2.75
C ALA A 72 1.63 15.72 1.84
N LEU A 73 0.73 16.69 1.91
CA LEU A 73 0.77 17.95 1.19
C LEU A 73 0.85 19.08 2.24
N PRO A 74 2.05 19.64 2.50
CA PRO A 74 2.24 20.65 3.54
C PRO A 74 1.27 21.84 3.39
N GLY A 75 0.61 22.20 4.47
CA GLY A 75 -0.38 23.28 4.51
C GLY A 75 -1.74 22.95 3.91
N VAL A 76 -1.94 21.73 3.38
CA VAL A 76 -3.21 21.27 2.79
C VAL A 76 -3.79 20.09 3.55
N GLY A 77 -3.01 19.01 3.70
CA GLY A 77 -3.50 17.77 4.32
C GLY A 77 -2.78 16.53 3.79
N VAL A 78 -3.43 15.37 3.86
CA VAL A 78 -2.92 14.09 3.35
C VAL A 78 -3.90 13.54 2.33
N VAL A 79 -3.38 13.00 1.23
CA VAL A 79 -4.17 12.28 0.23
C VAL A 79 -3.62 10.86 0.09
N GLY A 80 -4.52 9.88 0.05
CA GLY A 80 -4.18 8.48 -0.12
C GLY A 80 -5.35 7.72 -0.70
N ILE A 81 -5.06 6.54 -1.23
CA ILE A 81 -6.07 5.58 -1.65
C ILE A 81 -5.72 4.26 -0.99
N GLU A 82 -6.72 3.63 -0.40
CA GLU A 82 -6.61 2.29 0.15
C GLU A 82 -7.52 1.35 -0.64
N ASP A 83 -6.93 0.23 -1.07
CA ASP A 83 -7.68 -0.85 -1.69
C ASP A 83 -7.25 -2.19 -1.12
N THR A 84 -8.23 -3.06 -0.94
CA THR A 84 -8.02 -4.45 -0.54
C THR A 84 -7.99 -5.34 -1.78
N TYR A 85 -7.05 -6.28 -1.78
CA TYR A 85 -6.86 -7.23 -2.86
C TYR A 85 -6.83 -8.67 -2.33
N VAL A 86 -7.40 -9.59 -3.10
CA VAL A 86 -7.21 -11.02 -2.93
C VAL A 86 -6.19 -11.51 -3.94
N VAL A 87 -5.15 -12.19 -3.49
CA VAL A 87 -4.17 -12.82 -4.38
C VAL A 87 -4.80 -14.05 -5.03
N ARG A 88 -5.10 -13.97 -6.33
CA ARG A 88 -5.52 -15.14 -7.13
C ARG A 88 -4.31 -15.77 -7.80
N LYS A 89 -4.54 -16.93 -8.42
CA LYS A 89 -3.51 -17.72 -9.12
C LYS A 89 -2.75 -16.90 -10.17
N ASP A 90 -3.48 -16.12 -10.97
CA ASP A 90 -2.91 -15.43 -12.14
C ASP A 90 -2.70 -13.92 -11.91
N ALA A 91 -3.47 -13.31 -10.99
CA ALA A 91 -3.42 -11.87 -10.70
C ALA A 91 -3.94 -11.56 -9.29
N ALA A 92 -3.68 -10.34 -8.80
CA ALA A 92 -4.40 -9.82 -7.65
C ALA A 92 -5.76 -9.28 -8.10
N GLU A 93 -6.83 -9.64 -7.38
CA GLU A 93 -8.18 -9.13 -7.60
C GLU A 93 -8.49 -8.05 -6.58
N ARG A 94 -8.80 -6.84 -7.03
CA ARG A 94 -9.29 -5.77 -6.17
C ARG A 94 -10.71 -6.08 -5.73
N ILE A 95 -10.99 -6.06 -4.42
CA ILE A 95 -12.34 -6.28 -3.87
C ILE A 95 -12.99 -5.00 -3.32
N THR A 96 -12.22 -3.91 -3.20
CA THR A 96 -12.77 -2.57 -2.95
C THR A 96 -13.48 -2.05 -4.19
N ASN A 97 -14.78 -1.77 -4.07
CA ASN A 97 -15.63 -1.33 -5.20
C ASN A 97 -15.80 0.19 -5.30
N ALA A 98 -15.19 0.96 -4.40
CA ALA A 98 -15.25 2.42 -4.43
C ALA A 98 -14.59 2.98 -5.69
N ASP A 99 -15.14 4.08 -6.22
CA ASP A 99 -14.47 4.85 -7.27
C ASP A 99 -13.16 5.46 -6.71
N ARG A 100 -12.11 5.50 -7.53
CA ARG A 100 -10.83 6.13 -7.23
C ARG A 100 -10.76 7.58 -7.73
N SER A 101 -11.80 8.06 -8.39
CA SER A 101 -11.93 9.47 -8.80
C SER A 101 -12.12 10.37 -7.57
N ILE A 102 -11.77 11.65 -7.74
CA ILE A 102 -12.09 12.66 -6.72
C ILE A 102 -13.59 12.91 -6.78
N ILE A 103 -14.29 12.61 -5.69
CA ILE A 103 -15.70 12.90 -5.52
C ILE A 103 -15.82 14.23 -4.76
N ALA A 104 -16.43 15.23 -5.38
CA ALA A 104 -16.79 16.48 -4.71
C ALA A 104 -18.17 16.32 -4.07
N VAL A 105 -18.28 16.67 -2.78
CA VAL A 105 -19.49 16.57 -1.98
C VAL A 105 -20.04 17.97 -1.68
#